data_AF-A0A5D8ZE32-F1
#
_entry.id   AF-A0A5D8ZE32-F1
#
_cell.length_a   1.000
_cell.length_b   1.000
_cell.length_c   1.000
_cell.angle_alpha   90.00
_cell.angle_beta   90.00
_cell.angle_gamma   90.00
#
_symmetry.space_group_name_H-M   'P 1'
#
loop_
_entity.id
_entity.type
_entity.pdbx_description
1 polymer ?
#
loop_
_entity_poly.entity_id
_entity_poly.type
_entity_poly.pdbx_seq_one_letter_code
_entity_poly.pdbx_strand_id
1 'polypeptide(L)'
;MKTEDFYKIYIPALEKAFQNDSINLVFYVKSPEDYLDDEVSAQIDQYSNENEDVFLEKGAYFFDAKSHNFSNMMKMGIPLSMLMNLVLSRCSGMSRIV
;
A
#
# COMPACT_ATOMS: atom_id res chain seq x y z
N MET A 1 -2.34 -7.24 16.67
CA MET A 1 -3.61 -6.97 15.93
C MET A 1 -4.06 -8.24 15.21
N LYS A 2 -5.37 -8.45 14.98
CA LYS A 2 -5.85 -9.56 14.13
C LYS A 2 -5.80 -9.16 12.65
N THR A 3 -5.57 -10.11 11.76
CA THR A 3 -5.46 -9.88 10.31
C THR A 3 -6.68 -9.18 9.70
N GLU A 4 -7.89 -9.54 10.12
CA GLU A 4 -9.11 -8.90 9.60
C GLU A 4 -9.21 -7.44 10.03
N ASP A 5 -8.87 -7.14 11.28
CA ASP A 5 -8.90 -5.77 11.82
C ASP A 5 -7.81 -4.91 11.16
N PHE A 6 -6.64 -5.50 10.90
CA PHE A 6 -5.58 -4.88 10.11
C PHE A 6 -6.11 -4.45 8.74
N TYR A 7 -6.68 -5.38 7.97
CA TYR A 7 -7.11 -5.08 6.61
C TYR A 7 -8.30 -4.13 6.53
N LYS A 8 -9.18 -4.10 7.53
CA LYS A 8 -10.25 -3.08 7.64
C LYS A 8 -9.70 -1.66 7.75
N ILE A 9 -8.53 -1.48 8.34
CA ILE A 9 -7.86 -0.19 8.52
C ILE A 9 -6.93 0.12 7.34
N TYR A 10 -6.11 -0.86 6.97
CA TYR A 10 -5.06 -0.72 5.97
C TYR A 10 -5.61 -0.51 4.55
N ILE A 11 -6.67 -1.24 4.15
CA ILE A 11 -7.23 -1.10 2.79
C ILE A 11 -7.72 0.32 2.50
N PRO A 12 -8.57 0.96 3.34
CA PRO A 12 -9.01 2.34 3.09
C PRO A 12 -7.86 3.34 3.05
N ALA A 13 -6.83 3.14 3.90
CA ALA A 13 -5.65 4.00 3.92
C ALA A 13 -4.82 3.86 2.63
N LEU A 14 -4.66 2.62 2.16
CA LEU A 14 -4.00 2.29 0.91
C LEU A 14 -4.74 2.86 -0.30
N GLU A 15 -6.08 2.79 -0.34
CA GLU A 15 -6.89 3.42 -1.38
C GLU A 15 -6.72 4.94 -1.41
N LYS A 16 -6.69 5.59 -0.24
CA LYS A 16 -6.38 7.04 -0.15
C LYS A 16 -4.99 7.36 -0.66
N ALA A 17 -3.99 6.55 -0.32
CA ALA A 17 -2.63 6.72 -0.82
C ALA A 17 -2.59 6.64 -2.35
N PHE A 18 -3.31 5.69 -2.96
CA PHE A 18 -3.43 5.61 -4.42
C PHE A 18 -4.17 6.78 -5.05
N GLN A 19 -5.28 7.24 -4.45
CA GLN A 19 -6.02 8.41 -4.96
C GLN A 19 -5.17 9.69 -4.96
N ASN A 20 -4.17 9.76 -4.07
CA ASN A 20 -3.26 10.88 -3.95
C ASN A 20 -1.88 10.62 -4.57
N ASP A 21 -1.68 9.50 -5.26
CA ASP A 21 -0.40 9.09 -5.87
C ASP A 21 0.07 10.02 -7.01
N SER A 22 -0.88 10.81 -7.52
CA SER A 22 -0.71 11.79 -8.58
C SER A 22 -0.14 13.10 -8.04
N ILE A 23 -0.18 13.32 -6.72
CA ILE A 23 0.49 14.43 -6.02
C ILE A 23 1.95 14.02 -5.79
N ASN A 24 2.70 13.91 -6.87
CA ASN A 24 4.11 13.56 -6.83
C ASN A 24 4.91 14.84 -6.51
N LEU A 25 5.21 15.09 -5.24
CA LEU A 25 6.15 16.14 -4.82
C LEU A 25 7.61 15.71 -5.07
N VAL A 26 7.86 15.17 -6.26
CA VAL A 26 9.15 14.76 -6.86
C VAL A 26 9.92 13.64 -6.10
N PHE A 27 9.85 13.56 -4.77
CA PHE A 27 10.59 12.59 -3.95
C PHE A 27 9.85 12.09 -2.70
N TYR A 28 8.65 12.60 -2.44
CA TYR A 28 7.85 12.17 -1.29
C TYR A 28 6.49 11.65 -1.76
N VAL A 29 6.33 10.34 -1.65
CA VAL A 29 5.08 9.64 -1.91
C VAL A 29 4.53 9.24 -0.56
N LYS A 30 3.29 9.67 -0.28
CA LYS A 30 2.63 9.31 0.97
C LYS A 30 2.22 7.84 0.94
N SER A 31 2.72 7.06 1.88
CA SER A 31 2.35 5.66 2.06
C SER A 31 0.97 5.57 2.74
N PRO A 32 0.37 4.38 2.86
CA PRO A 32 -0.91 4.20 3.55
C PRO A 32 -0.90 4.75 4.98
N GLU A 33 0.23 4.58 5.69
CA GLU A 33 0.40 4.99 7.07
C GLU A 33 0.30 6.51 7.27
N ASP A 34 0.66 7.32 6.27
CA ASP A 34 0.55 8.79 6.28
C ASP A 34 -0.92 9.29 6.30
N TYR A 35 -1.90 8.40 6.13
CA TYR A 35 -3.34 8.71 6.14
C TYR A 35 -4.06 8.19 7.39
N LEU A 36 -3.31 7.70 8.37
CA LEU A 36 -3.80 7.19 9.64
C LEU A 36 -3.38 8.11 10.79
N ASP A 37 -4.07 8.01 11.93
CA ASP A 37 -3.62 8.66 13.17
C ASP A 37 -2.33 7.97 13.67
N ASP A 38 -1.44 8.72 14.32
CA ASP A 38 -0.09 8.26 14.73
C ASP A 38 -0.12 6.93 15.51
N GLU A 39 -1.06 6.77 16.45
CA GLU A 39 -1.19 5.54 17.23
C GLU A 39 -1.60 4.34 16.38
N VAL A 40 -2.50 4.56 15.41
CA VAL A 40 -2.99 3.52 14.50
C VAL A 40 -1.91 3.17 13.47
N SER A 41 -1.22 4.18 12.94
CA SER A 41 -0.07 4.03 12.05
C SER A 41 0.99 3.13 12.68
N ALA A 42 1.39 3.38 13.93
CA ALA A 42 2.36 2.55 14.64
C ALA A 42 1.90 1.08 14.80
N GLN A 43 0.61 0.84 15.02
CA GLN A 43 0.06 -0.52 15.11
C GLN A 43 0.06 -1.25 13.76
N ILE A 44 -0.22 -0.52 12.68
CA ILE A 44 -0.16 -1.04 11.31
C ILE A 44 1.28 -1.38 10.93
N ASP A 45 2.23 -0.49 11.21
CA ASP A 45 3.66 -0.72 10.97
C ASP A 45 4.17 -1.93 11.73
N GLN A 46 3.82 -2.05 13.01
CA GLN A 46 4.19 -3.20 13.80
C GLN A 46 3.62 -4.50 13.21
N TYR A 47 2.33 -4.51 12.83
CA TYR A 47 1.71 -5.69 12.24
C TYR A 47 2.40 -6.07 10.91
N SER A 48 2.66 -5.11 10.03
CA SER A 48 3.32 -5.33 8.74
C SER A 48 4.73 -5.90 8.90
N ASN A 49 5.48 -5.45 9.91
CA ASN A 49 6.82 -5.98 10.20
C ASN A 49 6.81 -7.39 10.79
N GLU A 50 5.79 -7.73 11.59
CA GLU A 50 5.66 -9.04 12.23
C GLU A 50 5.04 -10.10 11.30
N ASN A 51 4.38 -9.69 10.21
CA ASN A 51 3.63 -10.58 9.32
C ASN A 51 4.08 -10.41 7.87
N GLU A 52 4.80 -11.41 7.35
CA GLU A 52 5.14 -11.46 5.93
C GLU A 52 3.89 -11.77 5.09
N ASP A 53 3.44 -10.77 4.33
CA ASP A 53 2.36 -10.92 3.36
C ASP A 53 2.80 -10.38 2.00
N VAL A 54 2.69 -11.24 0.97
CA VAL A 54 3.04 -10.91 -0.42
C VAL A 54 2.27 -9.69 -0.94
N PHE A 55 1.05 -9.45 -0.45
CA PHE A 55 0.28 -8.26 -0.77
C PHE A 55 0.92 -7.00 -0.19
N LEU A 56 1.33 -7.03 1.08
CA LEU A 56 1.99 -5.90 1.75
C LEU A 56 3.36 -5.61 1.14
N GLU A 57 4.14 -6.65 0.86
CA GLU A 57 5.44 -6.53 0.19
C GLU A 57 5.30 -5.84 -1.18
N LYS A 58 4.29 -6.23 -1.98
CA LYS A 58 4.01 -5.59 -3.26
C LYS A 58 3.59 -4.13 -3.11
N GLY A 59 2.77 -3.82 -2.11
CA GLY A 59 2.40 -2.45 -1.77
C GLY A 59 3.65 -1.60 -1.46
N ALA A 60 4.53 -2.10 -0.59
CA ALA A 60 5.77 -1.41 -0.23
C ALA A 60 6.66 -1.14 -1.46
N TYR A 61 6.87 -2.15 -2.33
CA TYR A 61 7.65 -1.94 -3.55
C TYR A 61 7.03 -0.92 -4.52
N PHE A 62 5.71 -0.79 -4.56
CA PHE A 62 5.06 0.24 -5.36
C PHE A 62 5.48 1.64 -4.91
N PHE A 63 5.32 1.91 -3.61
CA PHE A 63 5.58 3.23 -3.05
C PHE A 63 7.08 3.57 -3.09
N ASP A 64 7.95 2.58 -2.87
CA ASP A 64 9.40 2.70 -3.05
C ASP A 64 9.77 3.04 -4.50
N ALA A 65 9.28 2.27 -5.49
CA ALA A 65 9.56 2.55 -6.89
C ALA A 65 9.01 3.92 -7.34
N LYS A 66 7.84 4.32 -6.81
CA LYS A 66 7.21 5.61 -7.09
C LYS A 66 8.02 6.78 -6.51
N SER A 67 8.53 6.66 -5.27
CA SER A 67 9.33 7.71 -4.62
C SER A 67 10.65 7.98 -5.35
N HIS A 68 11.18 6.95 -6.01
CA HIS A 68 12.34 7.04 -6.92
C HIS A 68 11.99 7.44 -8.36
N ASN A 69 10.73 7.75 -8.65
CA ASN A 69 10.22 8.10 -9.98
C ASN A 69 10.53 7.03 -11.06
N PHE A 70 10.57 5.76 -10.66
CA PHE A 70 10.75 4.65 -11.59
C PHE A 70 9.45 4.34 -12.33
N SER A 71 9.56 4.07 -13.63
CA SER A 71 8.43 3.68 -14.48
C SER A 71 8.06 2.18 -14.35
N ASN A 72 8.89 1.39 -13.66
CA ASN A 72 8.69 -0.04 -13.43
C ASN A 72 9.38 -0.48 -12.13
N MET A 73 8.95 -1.62 -11.57
CA MET A 73 9.72 -2.26 -10.49
C MET A 73 10.93 -2.96 -11.10
N MET A 74 12.12 -2.38 -10.91
CA MET A 74 13.36 -2.76 -11.60
C MET A 74 13.73 -4.26 -11.48
N LYS A 75 13.26 -4.97 -10.45
CA LYS A 75 13.53 -6.41 -10.26
C LYS A 75 12.52 -7.37 -10.90
N MET A 76 11.30 -6.92 -11.21
CA MET A 76 10.25 -7.82 -11.74
C MET A 76 9.78 -7.47 -13.16
N GLY A 77 10.16 -6.31 -13.71
CA GLY A 77 9.70 -5.87 -15.03
C GLY A 77 8.18 -5.63 -15.10
N ILE A 78 7.52 -5.53 -13.94
CA ILE A 78 6.08 -5.29 -13.83
C ILE A 78 5.84 -3.77 -13.89
N PRO A 79 5.01 -3.27 -14.82
CA PRO A 79 4.61 -1.87 -14.84
C PRO A 79 3.87 -1.48 -13.56
N LEU A 80 4.14 -0.29 -13.02
CA LEU A 80 3.45 0.21 -11.82
C LEU A 80 1.92 0.19 -11.96
N SER A 81 1.43 0.49 -13.16
CA SER A 81 -0.01 0.48 -13.49
C SER A 81 -0.65 -0.90 -13.35
N MET A 82 0.09 -1.97 -13.66
CA MET A 82 -0.39 -3.35 -13.51
C MET A 82 -0.47 -3.73 -12.03
N LEU A 83 0.47 -3.25 -11.22
CA LEU A 83 0.49 -3.50 -9.79
C LEU A 83 -0.61 -2.74 -9.06
N MET A 84 -0.86 -1.48 -9.44
CA MET A 84 -1.99 -0.70 -8.94
C MET A 84 -3.32 -1.43 -9.20
N ASN A 85 -3.52 -1.96 -10.41
CA ASN A 85 -4.71 -2.76 -10.74
C ASN A 85 -4.80 -4.07 -9.95
N LEU A 86 -3.68 -4.76 -9.71
CA LEU A 86 -3.64 -5.97 -8.89
C LEU A 86 -4.01 -5.70 -7.43
N VAL A 87 -3.50 -4.60 -6.88
CA VAL A 87 -3.78 -4.17 -5.51
C VAL A 87 -5.24 -3.75 -5.38
N LEU A 88 -5.74 -2.88 -6.28
CA LEU A 88 -7.14 -2.45 -6.29
C LEU A 88 -8.12 -3.62 -6.50
N SER A 89 -7.78 -4.60 -7.36
CA SER A 89 -8.61 -5.80 -7.58
C SER A 89 -8.70 -6.67 -6.32
N ARG A 90 -7.61 -6.79 -5.55
CA ARG A 90 -7.60 -7.49 -4.25
C ARG A 90 -8.39 -6.72 -3.19
N CYS A 91 -8.24 -5.40 -3.10
CA CYS A 91 -9.05 -4.54 -2.21
C CYS A 91 -10.55 -4.70 -2.50
N SER A 92 -10.94 -4.67 -3.79
CA SER A 92 -12.32 -4.89 -4.25
C SER A 92 -12.88 -6.28 -3.87
N GLY A 93 -12.03 -7.31 -3.91
CA GLY A 93 -12.38 -8.68 -3.54
C GLY A 93 -12.47 -8.89 -2.04
N MET A 94 -11.57 -8.28 -1.27
CA MET A 94 -11.56 -8.34 0.20
C MET A 94 -12.71 -7.55 0.82
N SER A 95 -13.11 -6.41 0.24
CA SER A 95 -14.28 -5.64 0.68
C SER A 95 -15.61 -6.40 0.53
N ARG A 96 -15.63 -7.56 -0.15
CA ARG A 96 -16.81 -8.45 -0.27
C ARG A 96 -16.80 -9.64 0.70
N ILE A 97 -15.70 -9.87 1.42
CA ILE A 97 -15.53 -11.03 2.31
C ILE A 97 -15.72 -10.63 3.79
N VAL A 98 -15.94 -9.34 4.07
CA VAL A 98 -16.21 -8.80 5.42
C VAL A 98 -17.66 -8.37 5.56
#